data_AF-A0A1C4ZYX9-F1
#
_entry.id   AF-A0A1C4ZYX9-F1
#
_cell.length_a   1.000
_cell.length_b   1.000
_cell.length_c   1.000
_cell.angle_alpha   90.00
_cell.angle_beta   90.00
_cell.angle_gamma   90.00
#
_symmetry.space_group_name_H-M   'P 1'
#
loop_
_entity.id
_entity.type
_entity.pdbx_description
1 polymer ?
#
loop_
_entity_poly.entity_id
_entity_poly.type
_entity_poly.pdbx_seq_one_letter_code
_entity_poly.pdbx_strand_id
1 'polypeptide(L)'
;MSQEPMTAVGKALRAVARRDNADFEYWRKQMHRDEQEKMQLYPLLYEVFRGAAELRFAIEGNAGQIRPFVERARPLLWPAQGFPVGKAEALIRSALGESGLVSGFSTEEVVTIRMQTLTYLVEDLDLSDHDLDTLIAQAEQWVATNRDA
;
A
#
# COMPACT_ATOMS: atom_id res chain seq x y z
N MET A 1 -26.22 6.56 7.38
CA MET A 1 -25.37 6.16 6.24
C MET A 1 -24.93 4.73 6.53
N SER A 2 -25.35 3.77 5.71
CA SER A 2 -25.01 2.36 5.91
C SER A 2 -23.52 2.17 5.66
N GLN A 3 -22.76 1.81 6.70
CA GLN A 3 -21.43 1.27 6.53
C GLN A 3 -21.60 -0.12 5.90
N GLU A 4 -21.25 -0.26 4.63
CA GLU A 4 -21.08 -1.59 4.06
C GLU A 4 -19.98 -2.33 4.85
N PRO A 5 -20.14 -3.65 5.08
CA PRO A 5 -19.13 -4.41 5.78
C PRO A 5 -17.87 -4.49 4.93
N MET A 6 -16.86 -3.71 5.30
CA MET A 6 -15.50 -3.81 4.75
C MET A 6 -15.03 -5.27 4.80
N THR A 7 -14.50 -5.78 3.69
CA THR A 7 -14.14 -7.20 3.57
C THR A 7 -13.06 -7.58 4.60
N ALA A 8 -12.84 -8.88 4.83
CA ALA A 8 -11.74 -9.34 5.69
C ALA A 8 -10.39 -8.75 5.25
N VAL A 9 -10.20 -8.57 3.95
CA VAL A 9 -9.00 -7.97 3.34
C VAL A 9 -8.96 -6.46 3.57
N GLY A 10 -10.10 -5.76 3.47
CA GLY A 10 -10.19 -4.34 3.81
C GLY A 10 -9.91 -4.05 5.29
N LYS A 11 -10.34 -4.93 6.21
CA LYS A 11 -9.98 -4.86 7.64
C LYS A 11 -8.48 -5.03 7.87
N ALA A 12 -7.85 -5.98 7.18
CA ALA A 12 -6.40 -6.16 7.23
C ALA A 12 -5.68 -4.90 6.70
N LEU A 13 -6.14 -4.32 5.60
CA LEU A 13 -5.58 -3.08 5.03
C LEU A 13 -5.67 -1.90 5.98
N ARG A 14 -6.81 -1.71 6.65
CA ARG A 14 -6.96 -0.67 7.68
C ARG A 14 -6.00 -0.88 8.84
N ALA A 15 -5.79 -2.14 9.25
CA ALA A 15 -4.86 -2.46 10.33
C ALA A 15 -3.40 -2.21 9.94
N VAL A 16 -2.97 -2.52 8.71
CA VAL A 16 -1.59 -2.28 8.27
C VAL A 16 -1.32 -0.83 7.84
N ALA A 17 -2.36 -0.07 7.47
CA ALA A 17 -2.23 1.33 7.09
C ALA A 17 -1.87 2.26 8.26
N ARG A 18 -2.00 1.81 9.51
CA ARG A 18 -1.87 2.63 10.73
C ARG A 18 -0.95 1.96 11.74
N ARG A 19 0.13 2.63 12.15
CA ARG A 19 1.07 2.08 13.15
C ARG A 19 0.48 1.94 14.56
N ASP A 20 -0.49 2.76 14.90
CA ASP A 20 -1.16 2.76 16.20
C ASP A 20 -2.30 1.74 16.29
N ASN A 21 -2.63 1.05 15.20
CA ASN A 21 -3.59 -0.05 15.22
C ASN A 21 -3.02 -1.24 16.01
N ALA A 22 -3.83 -1.82 16.90
CA ALA A 22 -3.42 -2.93 17.77
C ALA A 22 -2.94 -4.17 16.99
N ASP A 23 -3.47 -4.39 15.78
CA ASP A 23 -3.14 -5.55 14.94
C ASP A 23 -2.01 -5.25 13.94
N PHE A 24 -1.47 -4.04 13.90
CA PHE A 24 -0.45 -3.61 12.94
C PHE A 24 0.74 -4.57 12.88
N GLU A 25 1.33 -4.88 14.05
CA GLU A 25 2.52 -5.73 14.15
C GLU A 25 2.23 -7.20 13.78
N TYR A 26 1.01 -7.67 14.04
CA TYR A 26 0.58 -9.01 13.65
C TYR A 26 0.53 -9.09 12.12
N TRP A 27 -0.22 -8.19 11.47
CA TRP A 27 -0.39 -8.21 10.03
C TRP A 27 0.92 -7.94 9.28
N ARG A 28 1.73 -6.98 9.76
CA ARG A 28 3.07 -6.69 9.21
C ARG A 28 3.96 -7.94 9.12
N LYS A 29 3.85 -8.87 10.08
CA LYS A 29 4.69 -10.09 10.15
C LYS A 29 4.07 -11.32 9.47
N GLN A 30 2.76 -11.35 9.28
CA GLN A 30 2.05 -12.56 8.84
C GLN A 30 1.56 -12.48 7.40
N MET A 31 1.26 -11.29 6.87
CA MET A 31 0.57 -11.13 5.59
C MET A 31 1.34 -11.62 4.35
N HIS A 32 2.65 -11.89 4.50
CA HIS A 32 3.49 -12.48 3.46
C HIS A 32 3.68 -14.00 3.61
N ARG A 33 3.01 -14.66 4.56
CA ARG A 33 3.24 -16.08 4.87
C ARG A 33 2.21 -17.04 4.26
N ASP A 34 0.98 -16.58 4.03
CA ASP A 34 -0.07 -17.39 3.39
C ASP A 34 -0.20 -17.02 1.90
N GLU A 35 0.02 -17.99 1.01
CA GLU A 35 -0.07 -17.79 -0.45
C GLU A 35 -1.49 -17.47 -0.95
N GLN A 36 -2.51 -18.09 -0.34
CA GLN A 36 -3.90 -17.86 -0.72
C GLN A 36 -4.36 -16.47 -0.26
N GLU A 37 -3.97 -16.06 0.94
CA GLU A 37 -4.21 -14.73 1.46
C GLU A 37 -3.47 -13.66 0.63
N LYS A 38 -2.22 -13.94 0.25
CA LYS A 38 -1.43 -13.09 -0.66
C LYS A 38 -2.14 -12.87 -1.99
N MET A 39 -2.65 -13.92 -2.63
CA MET A 39 -3.34 -13.80 -3.93
C MET A 39 -4.61 -12.95 -3.85
N GLN A 40 -5.35 -13.03 -2.74
CA GLN A 40 -6.57 -12.24 -2.56
C GLN A 40 -6.26 -10.78 -2.21
N LEU A 41 -5.21 -10.56 -1.43
CA LEU A 41 -4.86 -9.26 -0.92
C LEU A 41 -4.04 -8.44 -1.93
N TYR A 42 -3.26 -9.09 -2.79
CA TYR A 42 -2.36 -8.42 -3.73
C TYR A 42 -3.05 -7.39 -4.65
N PRO A 43 -4.18 -7.69 -5.32
CA PRO A 43 -4.86 -6.70 -6.17
C PRO A 43 -5.40 -5.53 -5.35
N LEU A 44 -5.95 -5.80 -4.17
CA LEU A 44 -6.53 -4.76 -3.33
C LEU A 44 -5.46 -3.85 -2.71
N LEU A 45 -4.39 -4.45 -2.19
CA LEU A 45 -3.22 -3.71 -1.69
C LEU A 45 -2.61 -2.86 -2.80
N TYR A 46 -2.52 -3.38 -4.02
CA TYR A 46 -2.03 -2.60 -5.16
C TYR A 46 -2.90 -1.37 -5.42
N GLU A 47 -4.22 -1.53 -5.47
CA GLU A 47 -5.13 -0.43 -5.79
C GLU A 47 -5.19 0.63 -4.67
N VAL A 48 -5.22 0.22 -3.40
CA VAL A 48 -5.15 1.17 -2.28
C VAL A 48 -3.81 1.91 -2.28
N PHE A 49 -2.71 1.18 -2.51
CA PHE A 49 -1.39 1.79 -2.65
C PHE A 49 -1.33 2.77 -3.82
N ARG A 50 -1.92 2.41 -4.98
CA ARG A 50 -1.99 3.27 -6.16
C ARG A 50 -2.76 4.54 -5.86
N GLY A 51 -3.96 4.45 -5.30
CA GLY A 51 -4.74 5.63 -4.98
C GLY A 51 -4.07 6.53 -3.94
N ALA A 52 -3.43 5.96 -2.91
CA ALA A 52 -2.64 6.73 -1.95
C ALA A 52 -1.42 7.43 -2.60
N ALA A 53 -0.72 6.74 -3.49
CA ALA A 53 0.39 7.31 -4.26
C ALA A 53 -0.09 8.44 -5.20
N GLU A 54 -1.22 8.26 -5.87
CA GLU A 54 -1.84 9.28 -6.72
C GLU A 54 -2.23 10.51 -5.88
N LEU A 55 -2.94 10.34 -4.77
CA LEU A 55 -3.27 11.45 -3.86
C LEU A 55 -2.03 12.23 -3.43
N ARG A 56 -0.91 11.52 -3.18
CA ARG A 56 0.32 12.13 -2.72
C ARG A 56 1.17 12.78 -3.82
N PHE A 57 1.12 12.28 -5.04
CA PHE A 57 2.09 12.62 -6.10
C PHE A 57 1.46 13.07 -7.43
N ALA A 58 0.12 13.07 -7.59
CA ALA A 58 -0.54 13.33 -8.88
C ALA A 58 -0.57 14.81 -9.32
N ILE A 59 -0.29 15.78 -8.46
CA ILE A 59 -0.37 17.20 -8.81
C ILE A 59 0.98 17.71 -9.35
N GLU A 60 1.40 17.20 -10.51
CA GLU A 60 2.62 17.61 -11.25
C GLU A 60 3.96 17.05 -10.73
N GLY A 61 4.35 15.89 -11.28
CA GLY A 61 5.72 15.68 -11.75
C GLY A 61 6.85 15.60 -10.72
N ASN A 62 6.56 15.29 -9.46
CA ASN A 62 7.57 15.26 -8.40
C ASN A 62 8.24 13.88 -8.24
N ALA A 63 8.61 13.22 -9.35
CA ALA A 63 9.38 11.97 -9.31
C ALA A 63 10.67 12.12 -8.47
N GLY A 64 11.27 13.32 -8.48
CA GLY A 64 12.40 13.67 -7.63
C GLY A 64 12.11 13.72 -6.12
N GLN A 65 10.84 13.75 -5.70
CA GLN A 65 10.41 13.68 -4.28
C GLN A 65 10.06 12.27 -3.82
N ILE A 66 9.85 11.32 -4.76
CA ILE A 66 9.54 9.93 -4.42
C ILE A 66 10.69 9.33 -3.61
N ARG A 67 11.94 9.48 -4.08
CA ARG A 67 13.13 8.99 -3.36
C ARG A 67 13.28 9.62 -1.97
N PRO A 68 13.29 10.96 -1.81
CA PRO A 68 13.31 11.59 -0.48
C PRO A 68 12.20 11.10 0.46
N PHE A 69 11.00 10.86 -0.05
CA PHE A 69 9.88 10.33 0.72
C PHE A 69 10.19 8.91 1.25
N VAL A 70 10.61 7.98 0.36
CA VAL A 70 10.91 6.60 0.79
C VAL A 70 12.14 6.52 1.70
N GLU A 71 13.13 7.38 1.50
CA GLU A 71 14.32 7.47 2.36
C GLU A 71 13.96 7.92 3.78
N ARG A 72 13.00 8.84 3.92
CA ARG A 72 12.48 9.29 5.21
C ARG A 72 11.65 8.20 5.91
N ALA A 73 10.83 7.48 5.15
CA ALA A 73 9.97 6.41 5.66
C ALA A 73 10.77 5.20 6.19
N ARG A 74 11.81 4.81 5.44
CA ARG A 74 12.62 3.60 5.67
C ARG A 74 13.09 3.41 7.12
N PRO A 75 13.75 4.38 7.78
CA PRO A 75 14.19 4.22 9.16
C PRO A 75 13.04 4.26 10.18
N LEU A 76 11.90 4.90 9.86
CA LEU A 76 10.78 5.05 10.78
C LEU A 76 9.93 3.79 10.89
N LEU A 77 9.71 3.10 9.76
CA LEU A 77 8.85 1.92 9.70
C LEU A 77 9.59 0.62 9.98
N TRP A 78 10.91 0.59 9.74
CA TRP A 78 11.69 -0.63 9.94
C TRP A 78 13.12 -0.33 10.38
N PRO A 79 13.33 0.28 11.57
CA PRO A 79 14.64 0.77 12.01
C PRO A 79 15.74 -0.30 12.04
N ALA A 80 15.39 -1.58 12.23
CA ALA A 80 16.36 -2.67 12.32
C ALA A 80 16.87 -3.19 10.96
N GLN A 81 16.14 -3.00 9.86
CA GLN A 81 16.44 -3.64 8.56
C GLN A 81 16.17 -2.72 7.35
N GLY A 82 15.26 -1.75 7.50
CA GLY A 82 14.76 -0.91 6.41
C GLY A 82 14.07 -1.73 5.32
N PHE A 83 13.83 -1.09 4.18
CA PHE A 83 13.49 -1.75 2.93
C PHE A 83 14.36 -1.20 1.78
N PRO A 84 14.47 -1.90 0.63
CA PRO A 84 15.28 -1.43 -0.47
C PRO A 84 14.65 -0.18 -1.11
N VAL A 85 15.30 0.97 -0.93
CA VAL A 85 14.81 2.30 -1.40
C VAL A 85 14.48 2.28 -2.88
N GLY A 86 15.37 1.75 -3.72
CA GLY A 86 15.14 1.69 -5.17
C GLY A 86 13.94 0.83 -5.57
N LYS A 87 13.64 -0.23 -4.81
CA LYS A 87 12.44 -1.06 -5.05
C LYS A 87 11.16 -0.34 -4.64
N ALA A 88 11.17 0.37 -3.51
CA ALA A 88 10.04 1.19 -3.09
C ALA A 88 9.75 2.32 -4.07
N GLU A 89 10.79 3.02 -4.52
CA GLU A 89 10.70 4.06 -5.55
C GLU A 89 10.09 3.50 -6.86
N ALA A 90 10.60 2.36 -7.33
CA ALA A 90 10.07 1.68 -8.52
C ALA A 90 8.60 1.29 -8.37
N LEU A 91 8.17 0.84 -7.18
CA LEU A 91 6.79 0.47 -6.91
C LEU A 91 5.85 1.69 -6.93
N ILE A 92 6.24 2.82 -6.33
CA ILE A 92 5.47 4.06 -6.40
C ILE A 92 5.36 4.54 -7.86
N ARG A 93 6.48 4.62 -8.57
CA ARG A 93 6.50 5.04 -9.98
C ARG A 93 5.65 4.13 -10.87
N SER A 94 5.70 2.82 -10.62
CA SER A 94 4.86 1.85 -11.33
C SER A 94 3.38 2.05 -11.04
N ALA A 95 3.00 2.38 -9.80
CA ALA A 95 1.62 2.69 -9.47
C ALA A 95 1.14 3.98 -10.15
N LEU A 96 2.03 4.95 -10.36
CA LEU A 96 1.76 6.18 -11.12
C LEU A 96 1.79 5.99 -12.65
N GLY A 97 1.91 4.76 -13.15
CA GLY A 97 1.81 4.44 -14.57
C GLY A 97 3.13 4.21 -15.31
N GLU A 98 4.29 4.28 -14.65
CA GLU A 98 5.58 3.97 -15.29
C GLU A 98 5.79 2.45 -15.47
N SER A 99 5.97 2.01 -16.71
CA SER A 99 6.07 0.59 -17.05
C SER A 99 7.49 0.03 -16.93
N GLY A 100 7.61 -1.28 -16.70
CA GLY A 100 8.89 -2.02 -16.74
C GLY A 100 9.78 -1.90 -15.49
N LEU A 101 9.42 -1.11 -14.48
CA LEU A 101 10.27 -0.84 -13.31
C LEU A 101 10.31 -1.97 -12.27
N VAL A 102 9.29 -2.83 -12.23
CA VAL A 102 9.10 -3.86 -11.20
C VAL A 102 9.46 -5.28 -11.68
N SER A 103 10.07 -5.39 -12.85
CA SER A 103 10.54 -6.68 -13.38
C SER A 103 11.57 -7.31 -12.45
N GLY A 104 11.39 -8.59 -12.13
CA GLY A 104 12.30 -9.36 -11.27
C GLY A 104 12.07 -9.19 -9.76
N PHE A 105 10.98 -8.54 -9.35
CA PHE A 105 10.61 -8.46 -7.93
C PHE A 105 9.83 -9.73 -7.56
N SER A 106 10.14 -10.33 -6.40
CA SER A 106 9.31 -11.41 -5.88
C SER A 106 7.98 -10.84 -5.34
N THR A 107 6.91 -11.66 -5.37
CA THR A 107 5.61 -11.26 -4.78
C THR A 107 5.74 -10.84 -3.33
N GLU A 108 6.58 -11.55 -2.55
CA GLU A 108 6.86 -11.23 -1.15
C GLU A 108 7.46 -9.83 -0.99
N GLU A 109 8.44 -9.46 -1.82
CA GLU A 109 9.05 -8.14 -1.80
C GLU A 109 8.03 -7.06 -2.16
N VAL A 110 7.21 -7.29 -3.19
CA VAL A 110 6.19 -6.33 -3.62
C VAL A 110 5.18 -6.07 -2.51
N VAL A 111 4.63 -7.14 -1.91
CA VAL A 111 3.65 -7.03 -0.82
C VAL A 111 4.25 -6.33 0.39
N THR A 112 5.46 -6.74 0.79
CA THR A 112 6.15 -6.17 1.96
C THR A 112 6.42 -4.69 1.79
N ILE A 113 6.97 -4.27 0.65
CA ILE A 113 7.33 -2.88 0.41
C ILE A 113 6.10 -2.01 0.22
N ARG A 114 5.05 -2.49 -0.47
CA ARG A 114 3.78 -1.76 -0.60
C ARG A 114 3.11 -1.54 0.73
N MET A 115 3.05 -2.54 1.61
CA MET A 115 2.50 -2.36 2.97
C MET A 115 3.21 -1.24 3.71
N GLN A 116 4.53 -1.33 3.83
CA GLN A 116 5.32 -0.36 4.58
C GLN A 116 5.11 1.04 4.00
N THR A 117 5.25 1.17 2.69
CA THR A 117 5.13 2.45 2.02
C THR A 117 3.69 3.01 2.13
N LEU A 118 2.67 2.15 2.09
CA LEU A 118 1.27 2.53 2.31
C LEU A 118 1.05 3.10 3.71
N THR A 119 1.57 2.46 4.76
CA THR A 119 1.49 2.98 6.13
C THR A 119 2.01 4.42 6.19
N TYR A 120 3.16 4.68 5.55
CA TYR A 120 3.74 6.02 5.55
C TYR A 120 2.95 7.01 4.67
N LEU A 121 2.40 6.58 3.53
CA LEU A 121 1.54 7.42 2.69
C LEU A 121 0.30 7.89 3.45
N VAL A 122 -0.36 6.98 4.16
CA VAL A 122 -1.57 7.28 4.94
C VAL A 122 -1.27 8.26 6.08
N GLU A 123 -0.13 8.09 6.76
CA GLU A 123 0.32 9.02 7.80
C GLU A 123 0.75 10.39 7.26
N ASP A 124 1.50 10.43 6.15
CA ASP A 124 1.98 11.68 5.54
C ASP A 124 0.85 12.51 4.93
N LEU A 125 -0.20 11.85 4.43
CA LEU A 125 -1.42 12.49 3.94
C LEU A 125 -2.38 12.90 5.07
N ASP A 126 -2.11 12.50 6.31
CA ASP A 126 -3.02 12.65 7.45
C ASP A 126 -4.46 12.21 7.12
N LEU A 127 -4.60 11.09 6.40
CA LEU A 127 -5.92 10.59 6.00
C LEU A 127 -6.73 10.33 7.26
N SER A 128 -8.01 10.72 7.26
CA SER A 128 -8.92 10.27 8.31
C SER A 128 -9.27 8.80 8.11
N ASP A 129 -9.84 8.19 9.14
CA ASP A 129 -10.39 6.83 9.04
C ASP A 129 -11.47 6.73 7.95
N HIS A 130 -12.24 7.80 7.75
CA HIS A 130 -13.24 7.86 6.70
C HIS A 130 -12.62 7.93 5.29
N ASP A 131 -11.54 8.70 5.11
CA ASP A 131 -10.84 8.80 3.83
C ASP A 131 -10.15 7.49 3.47
N LEU A 132 -9.55 6.82 4.47
CA LEU A 132 -8.96 5.51 4.30
C LEU A 132 -10.01 4.46 3.94
N ASP A 133 -11.17 4.44 4.61
CA ASP A 133 -12.28 3.55 4.28
C ASP A 133 -12.80 3.80 2.85
N THR A 134 -12.86 5.07 2.43
CA THR A 134 -13.27 5.44 1.08
C THR A 134 -12.27 4.93 0.05
N LEU A 135 -10.97 5.08 0.30
CA LEU A 135 -9.92 4.57 -0.57
C LEU A 135 -9.98 3.04 -0.70
N ILE A 136 -10.20 2.33 0.41
CA ILE A 136 -10.36 0.87 0.43
C ILE A 136 -11.61 0.46 -0.35
N ALA A 137 -12.76 1.10 -0.12
CA ALA A 137 -14.00 0.77 -0.82
C ALA A 137 -13.90 0.97 -2.34
N GLN A 138 -13.25 2.06 -2.77
CA GLN A 138 -12.97 2.31 -4.20
C GLN A 138 -12.09 1.22 -4.80
N ALA A 139 -11.05 0.79 -4.08
CA ALA A 139 -10.18 -0.30 -4.50
C ALA A 139 -10.94 -1.64 -4.57
N GLU A 140 -11.80 -1.94 -3.59
CA GLU A 140 -12.64 -3.15 -3.57
C GLU A 140 -13.58 -3.19 -4.78
N GLN A 141 -14.22 -2.07 -5.09
CA GLN A 141 -15.10 -1.93 -6.25
C GLN A 141 -14.33 -2.09 -7.57
N TRP A 142 -13.15 -1.49 -7.68
CA TRP A 142 -12.31 -1.61 -8.88
C TRP A 142 -11.86 -3.05 -9.09
N VAL A 143 -11.36 -3.71 -8.05
CA VAL A 143 -10.90 -5.10 -8.13
C VAL A 143 -12.07 -6.02 -8.50
N ALA A 144 -13.24 -5.86 -7.87
CA ALA A 144 -14.42 -6.64 -8.22
C ALA A 144 -14.83 -6.49 -9.70
N THR A 145 -14.71 -5.28 -10.24
CA THR A 145 -15.06 -4.97 -11.64
C THR A 145 -14.06 -5.55 -12.64
N ASN A 146 -12.76 -5.59 -12.28
CA ASN A 146 -11.68 -6.01 -13.18
C ASN A 146 -11.21 -7.45 -12.96
N ARG A 147 -11.86 -8.20 -12.05
CA ARG A 147 -11.52 -9.61 -11.77
C ARG A 147 -12.00 -10.58 -12.87
N ASP A 148 -13.02 -10.19 -13.62
CA ASP A 148 -13.68 -11.01 -14.65
C ASP A 148 -13.39 -10.53 -16.10
N ALA A 149 -12.48 -9.57 -16.27
CA ALA A 149 -12.06 -9.01 -17.56
C ALA A 149 -10.75 -9.65 -18.04
#